data_AF-A0A975VZ41-F1
#
_entry.id   AF-A0A975VZ41-F1
#
_cell.length_a   1.000
_cell.length_b   1.000
_cell.length_c   1.000
_cell.angle_alpha   90.00
_cell.angle_beta   90.00
_cell.angle_gamma   90.00
#
_symmetry.space_group_name_H-M   'P 1'
#
loop_
_entity.id
_entity.type
_entity.pdbx_description
1 polymer ?
#
loop_
_entity_poly.entity_id
_entity_poly.type
_entity_poly.pdbx_seq_one_letter_code
_entity_poly.pdbx_strand_id
1 'polypeptide(L)'
;MSSLSPASPVQTQAQTAVHKLPVSVLVVIHSPELDVLLIERAKQPGFWQSVTGSLDALDEPLAAAAMREVAEETGIRVGAAAVPATALRDWHLANVYDIYPVWRHRYAPGVWTNTEHVFSLEVPRGTPVALAPREHRAQQWLPWREAAARCFSASNAEAIRQLPRRLGRQA
;
A
#
# COMPACT_ATOMS: atom_id res chain seq x y z
N MET A 1 -29.47 -60.16 -9.22
CA MET A 1 -29.62 -59.34 -8.00
C MET A 1 -28.61 -58.23 -8.07
N SER A 2 -29.07 -57.05 -8.48
CA SER A 2 -28.26 -55.85 -8.66
C SER A 2 -28.21 -55.06 -7.36
N SER A 3 -27.03 -54.62 -6.94
CA SER A 3 -26.87 -53.38 -6.17
C SER A 3 -25.42 -52.88 -6.26
N LEU A 4 -25.21 -51.91 -7.16
CA LEU A 4 -24.05 -51.03 -7.14
C LEU A 4 -24.32 -49.91 -6.13
N SER A 5 -23.52 -49.82 -5.08
CA SER A 5 -23.52 -48.67 -4.16
C SER A 5 -22.93 -47.44 -4.86
N PRO A 6 -23.48 -46.23 -4.68
CA PRO A 6 -22.87 -45.02 -5.22
C PRO A 6 -21.69 -44.59 -4.35
N ALA A 7 -20.57 -44.27 -5.00
CA ALA A 7 -19.45 -43.59 -4.36
C ALA A 7 -19.84 -42.15 -4.02
N SER A 8 -19.63 -41.76 -2.76
CA SER A 8 -19.79 -40.37 -2.31
C SER A 8 -18.85 -39.44 -3.06
N PRO A 9 -19.28 -38.23 -3.46
CA PRO A 9 -18.40 -37.29 -4.13
C PRO A 9 -17.36 -36.79 -3.13
N VAL A 10 -16.08 -36.92 -3.51
CA VAL A 10 -14.97 -36.19 -2.88
C VAL A 10 -15.25 -34.71 -3.06
N GLN A 11 -15.58 -34.03 -1.97
CA GLN A 11 -15.68 -32.58 -1.95
C GLN A 11 -14.25 -32.02 -2.07
N THR A 12 -13.94 -31.46 -3.23
CA THR A 12 -12.74 -30.66 -3.44
C THR A 12 -12.79 -29.47 -2.48
N GLN A 13 -12.01 -29.52 -1.39
CA GLN A 13 -11.78 -28.36 -0.54
C GLN A 13 -11.09 -27.29 -1.38
N ALA A 14 -11.80 -26.19 -1.64
CA ALA A 14 -11.19 -24.99 -2.17
C ALA A 14 -10.14 -24.48 -1.17
N GLN A 15 -8.95 -24.14 -1.68
CA GLN A 15 -7.90 -23.49 -0.89
C GLN A 15 -8.49 -22.26 -0.20
N THR A 16 -8.48 -22.23 1.13
CA THR A 16 -8.93 -21.06 1.89
C THR A 16 -7.92 -19.95 1.65
N ALA A 17 -8.25 -19.01 0.77
CA ALA A 17 -7.45 -17.80 0.60
C ALA A 17 -7.35 -17.11 1.96
N VAL A 18 -6.14 -16.86 2.43
CA VAL A 18 -5.91 -16.09 3.66
C VAL A 18 -6.43 -14.68 3.43
N HIS A 19 -7.36 -14.23 4.28
CA HIS A 19 -7.91 -12.89 4.20
C HIS A 19 -6.87 -11.83 4.59
N LYS A 20 -6.93 -10.65 3.98
CA LYS A 20 -6.14 -9.49 4.39
C LYS A 20 -6.53 -9.02 5.79
N LEU A 21 -5.53 -8.61 6.57
CA LEU A 21 -5.76 -7.89 7.81
C LEU A 21 -6.26 -6.47 7.52
N PRO A 22 -7.26 -5.96 8.26
CA PRO A 22 -7.77 -4.59 8.15
C PRO A 22 -6.87 -3.55 8.83
N VAL A 23 -5.56 -3.81 8.83
CA VAL A 23 -4.54 -2.88 9.29
C VAL A 23 -3.53 -2.78 8.17
N SER A 24 -3.25 -1.56 7.73
CA SER A 24 -2.37 -1.28 6.61
C SER A 24 -1.41 -0.14 6.90
N VAL A 25 -0.42 -0.01 6.04
CA VAL A 25 0.46 1.14 5.96
C VAL A 25 0.21 1.92 4.67
N LEU A 26 0.43 3.23 4.72
CA LEU A 26 0.52 4.14 3.58
C LEU A 26 1.89 4.80 3.65
N VAL A 27 2.70 4.68 2.60
CA VAL A 27 4.04 5.30 2.55
C VAL A 27 4.10 6.35 1.44
N VAL A 28 4.13 7.62 1.83
CA VAL A 28 4.33 8.74 0.89
C VAL A 28 5.82 8.84 0.58
N ILE A 29 6.23 8.31 -0.58
CA ILE A 29 7.62 8.38 -1.05
C ILE A 29 7.81 9.73 -1.77
N HIS A 30 8.84 10.49 -1.39
CA HIS A 30 9.07 11.82 -1.93
C HIS A 30 10.57 12.18 -2.05
N SER A 31 10.87 13.16 -2.90
CA SER A 31 12.19 13.80 -2.96
C SER A 31 12.32 14.92 -1.91
N PRO A 32 13.53 15.48 -1.70
CA PRO A 32 13.71 16.68 -0.87
C PRO A 32 12.90 17.89 -1.36
N GLU A 33 12.65 17.99 -2.66
CA GLU A 33 11.87 19.07 -3.27
C GLU A 33 10.35 18.83 -3.23
N LEU A 34 9.90 17.77 -2.55
CA LEU A 34 8.48 17.41 -2.42
C LEU A 34 7.84 16.94 -3.74
N ASP A 35 8.64 16.39 -4.66
CA ASP A 35 8.10 15.56 -5.73
C ASP A 35 7.73 14.20 -5.13
N VAL A 36 6.47 13.79 -5.28
CA VAL A 36 5.91 12.55 -4.73
C VAL A 36 5.81 11.49 -5.82
N LEU A 37 6.24 10.28 -5.48
CA LEU A 37 6.03 9.11 -6.33
C LEU A 37 4.58 8.63 -6.20
N LEU A 38 3.89 8.59 -7.33
CA LEU A 38 2.63 7.86 -7.48
C LEU A 38 2.81 6.66 -8.39
N ILE A 39 2.10 5.60 -8.07
CA ILE A 39 2.03 4.34 -8.81
C ILE A 39 0.58 4.06 -9.18
N GLU A 40 0.35 3.56 -10.41
CA GLU A 40 -0.97 3.28 -10.94
C GLU A 40 -1.30 1.80 -10.79
N ARG A 41 -2.43 1.48 -10.15
CA ARG A 41 -2.88 0.10 -9.96
C ARG A 41 -3.09 -0.62 -11.30
N ALA A 42 -2.50 -1.80 -11.46
CA ALA A 42 -2.60 -2.58 -12.69
C ALA A 42 -4.03 -3.02 -13.02
N LYS A 43 -4.81 -3.40 -11.99
CA LYS A 43 -6.20 -3.87 -12.14
C LYS A 43 -7.25 -2.75 -12.16
N GLN A 44 -6.87 -1.52 -11.84
CA GLN A 44 -7.75 -0.34 -11.82
C GLN A 44 -7.05 0.85 -12.51
N PRO A 45 -7.04 0.91 -13.84
CA PRO A 45 -6.45 2.05 -14.56
C PRO A 45 -7.08 3.37 -14.10
N GLY A 46 -6.26 4.41 -13.96
CA GLY A 46 -6.62 5.70 -13.38
C GLY A 46 -6.52 5.77 -11.86
N PHE A 47 -6.36 4.65 -11.15
CA PHE A 47 -6.24 4.65 -9.69
C PHE A 47 -4.76 4.85 -9.33
N TRP A 48 -4.37 6.11 -9.22
CA TRP A 48 -3.03 6.53 -8.78
C TRP A 48 -2.97 6.66 -7.27
N GLN A 49 -1.90 6.15 -6.67
CA GLN A 49 -1.69 6.16 -5.23
C GLN A 49 -0.21 6.17 -4.86
N SER A 50 0.10 6.43 -3.59
CA SER A 50 1.37 6.05 -2.97
C SER A 50 1.38 4.56 -2.63
N VAL A 51 2.51 4.05 -2.11
CA VAL A 51 2.66 2.65 -1.69
C VAL A 51 1.70 2.36 -0.53
N THR A 52 0.98 1.24 -0.60
CA THR A 52 0.08 0.80 0.46
C THR A 52 0.06 -0.71 0.58
N GLY A 53 -0.05 -1.23 1.80
CA GLY A 53 -0.33 -2.65 1.96
C GLY A 53 -0.70 -3.06 3.37
N SER A 54 -1.29 -4.24 3.48
CA SER A 54 -1.76 -4.78 4.76
C SER A 54 -0.58 -5.36 5.54
N LEU A 55 -0.73 -5.42 6.86
CA LEU A 55 0.12 -6.29 7.65
C LEU A 55 -0.09 -7.75 7.22
N ASP A 56 0.99 -8.52 7.18
CA ASP A 56 0.99 -9.96 6.93
C ASP A 56 0.63 -10.75 8.19
N ALA A 57 0.95 -10.20 9.38
CA ALA A 57 0.66 -10.79 10.67
C ALA A 57 0.23 -9.72 11.69
N LEU A 58 -0.57 -10.11 12.68
CA LEU A 58 -1.10 -9.19 13.70
C LEU A 58 0.01 -8.54 14.55
N ASP A 59 1.15 -9.21 14.68
CA ASP A 59 2.33 -8.78 15.43
C ASP A 59 3.44 -8.21 14.52
N GLU A 60 3.19 -8.06 13.20
CA GLU A 60 4.15 -7.41 12.31
C GLU A 60 4.32 -5.93 12.72
N PRO A 61 5.56 -5.47 12.98
CA PRO A 61 5.78 -4.06 13.25
C PRO A 61 5.41 -3.19 12.05
N LEU A 62 4.70 -2.08 12.28
CA LEU A 62 4.25 -1.17 11.21
C LEU A 62 5.40 -0.71 10.29
N ALA A 63 6.56 -0.39 10.88
CA ALA A 63 7.74 0.00 10.10
C ALA A 63 8.27 -1.14 9.23
N ALA A 64 8.19 -2.39 9.69
CA ALA A 64 8.58 -3.56 8.90
C ALA A 64 7.65 -3.75 7.70
N ALA A 65 6.33 -3.64 7.91
CA ALA A 65 5.35 -3.65 6.83
C ALA A 65 5.60 -2.53 5.82
N ALA A 66 5.85 -1.29 6.28
CA ALA A 66 6.17 -0.17 5.40
C ALA A 66 7.43 -0.42 4.55
N MET A 67 8.51 -0.95 5.16
CA MET A 67 9.74 -1.27 4.43
C MET A 67 9.54 -2.40 3.41
N ARG A 68 8.78 -3.45 3.79
CA ARG A 68 8.43 -4.57 2.92
C ARG A 68 7.63 -4.10 1.71
N GLU A 69 6.53 -3.38 1.93
CA GLU A 69 5.66 -2.89 0.85
C GLU A 69 6.41 -1.94 -0.09
N VAL A 70 7.26 -1.05 0.44
CA VAL A 70 8.11 -0.19 -0.41
C VAL A 70 9.03 -1.03 -1.29
N ALA A 71 9.68 -2.06 -0.73
CA ALA A 71 10.58 -2.93 -1.48
C ALA A 71 9.84 -3.77 -2.51
N GLU A 72 8.67 -4.32 -2.17
CA GLU A 72 7.87 -5.16 -3.05
C GLU A 72 7.25 -4.36 -4.20
N GLU A 73 6.67 -3.19 -3.92
CA GLU A 73 5.94 -2.42 -4.93
C GLU A 73 6.85 -1.56 -5.82
N THR A 74 8.02 -1.13 -5.32
CA THR A 74 8.89 -0.15 -6.00
C THR A 74 10.35 -0.58 -6.17
N GLY A 75 10.80 -1.64 -5.50
CA GLY A 75 12.19 -2.07 -5.49
C GLY A 75 13.12 -1.21 -4.62
N ILE A 76 12.63 -0.13 -4.01
CA ILE A 76 13.42 0.74 -3.13
C ILE A 76 13.68 0.01 -1.81
N ARG A 77 14.96 -0.07 -1.41
CA ARG A 77 15.37 -0.73 -0.16
C ARG A 77 15.69 0.30 0.91
N VAL A 78 14.82 0.40 1.91
CA VAL A 78 15.07 1.19 3.13
C VAL A 78 16.14 0.50 3.97
N GLY A 79 17.09 1.27 4.50
CA GLY A 79 18.27 0.77 5.20
C GLY A 79 19.49 0.56 4.29
N ALA A 80 19.36 0.78 2.98
CA ALA A 80 20.51 0.80 2.07
C ALA A 80 21.30 2.11 2.19
N ALA A 81 22.54 2.14 1.66
CA ALA A 81 23.39 3.33 1.72
C ALA A 81 22.73 4.60 1.12
N ALA A 82 21.95 4.46 0.04
CA ALA A 82 21.27 5.57 -0.60
C ALA A 82 19.96 6.00 0.11
N VAL A 83 19.35 5.10 0.89
CA VAL A 83 18.07 5.32 1.58
C VAL A 83 18.19 4.76 3.00
N PRO A 84 18.78 5.50 3.95
CA PRO A 84 18.98 5.02 5.31
C PRO A 84 17.64 4.78 6.01
N ALA A 85 17.63 3.92 7.03
CA ALA A 85 16.40 3.62 7.79
C ALA A 85 15.77 4.88 8.42
N THR A 86 16.58 5.88 8.75
CA THR A 86 16.14 7.18 9.28
C THR A 86 15.37 8.04 8.26
N ALA A 87 15.41 7.70 6.97
CA ALA A 87 14.64 8.37 5.94
C ALA A 87 13.16 7.96 5.96
N LEU A 88 12.84 6.80 6.54
CA LEU A 88 11.47 6.37 6.80
C LEU A 88 10.98 7.01 8.11
N ARG A 89 9.90 7.78 8.03
CA ARG A 89 9.35 8.52 9.17
C ARG A 89 7.95 8.03 9.46
N ASP A 90 7.73 7.48 10.65
CA ASP A 90 6.41 7.27 11.21
C ASP A 90 5.79 8.63 11.56
N TRP A 91 4.58 8.90 11.08
CA TRP A 91 3.88 10.15 11.39
C TRP A 91 3.07 10.06 12.67
N HIS A 92 2.98 8.87 13.27
CA HIS A 92 2.09 8.51 14.37
C HIS A 92 0.65 8.97 14.08
N LEU A 93 0.25 8.82 12.82
CA LEU A 93 -1.07 9.15 12.28
C LEU A 93 -1.69 7.87 11.72
N ALA A 94 -2.97 7.65 12.02
CA ALA A 94 -3.76 6.60 11.40
C ALA A 94 -5.07 7.17 10.85
N ASN A 95 -5.47 6.70 9.68
CA ASN A 95 -6.78 6.93 9.09
C ASN A 95 -7.64 5.68 9.28
N VAL A 96 -8.94 5.85 9.56
CA VAL A 96 -9.90 4.74 9.56
C VAL A 96 -10.96 5.03 8.50
N TYR A 97 -11.18 4.09 7.58
CA TYR A 97 -12.12 4.25 6.49
C TYR A 97 -12.84 2.95 6.15
N ASP A 98 -14.00 3.06 5.50
CA ASP A 98 -14.71 1.92 4.94
C ASP A 98 -13.95 1.33 3.76
N ILE A 99 -13.76 0.01 3.78
CA ILE A 99 -13.09 -0.72 2.71
C ILE A 99 -13.95 -0.60 1.44
N TYR A 100 -13.36 -0.04 0.38
CA TYR A 100 -14.05 0.12 -0.91
C TYR A 100 -14.66 -1.21 -1.39
N PRO A 101 -15.87 -1.17 -1.98
CA PRO A 101 -16.59 -2.37 -2.42
C PRO A 101 -15.75 -3.30 -3.30
N VAL A 102 -14.92 -2.75 -4.18
CA VAL A 102 -14.05 -3.51 -5.09
C VAL A 102 -13.00 -4.36 -4.37
N TRP A 103 -12.59 -4.01 -3.15
CA TRP A 103 -11.58 -4.76 -2.36
C TRP A 103 -12.18 -5.56 -1.21
N ARG A 104 -13.48 -5.40 -0.94
CA ARG A 104 -14.21 -6.04 0.15
C ARG A 104 -14.00 -7.56 0.22
N HIS A 105 -13.99 -8.22 -0.94
CA HIS A 105 -13.82 -9.67 -1.07
C HIS A 105 -12.45 -10.20 -0.59
N ARG A 106 -11.46 -9.33 -0.36
CA ARG A 106 -10.14 -9.71 0.15
C ARG A 106 -10.10 -9.82 1.68
N TYR A 107 -11.12 -9.32 2.37
CA TYR A 107 -11.18 -9.28 3.83
C TYR A 107 -12.20 -10.29 4.36
N ALA A 108 -12.06 -10.68 5.63
CA ALA A 108 -12.95 -11.63 6.26
C ALA A 108 -14.41 -11.12 6.32
N PRO A 109 -15.42 -12.01 6.31
CA PRO A 109 -16.81 -11.63 6.53
C PRO A 109 -16.98 -10.76 7.79
N GLY A 110 -17.71 -9.65 7.67
CA GLY A 110 -17.96 -8.73 8.78
C GLY A 110 -16.88 -7.67 9.04
N VAL A 111 -15.73 -7.70 8.34
CA VAL A 111 -14.68 -6.67 8.47
C VAL A 111 -14.97 -5.52 7.54
N TRP A 112 -15.50 -4.37 7.99
CA TRP A 112 -15.96 -3.26 7.12
C TRP A 112 -14.96 -2.11 6.96
N THR A 113 -14.11 -1.90 7.95
CA THR A 113 -13.16 -0.79 8.00
C THR A 113 -11.73 -1.28 7.87
N ASN A 114 -10.84 -0.39 7.44
CA ASN A 114 -9.40 -0.56 7.47
C ASN A 114 -8.77 0.60 8.27
N THR A 115 -7.81 0.27 9.13
CA THR A 115 -6.96 1.23 9.82
C THR A 115 -5.63 1.36 9.07
N GLU A 116 -5.34 2.54 8.53
CA GLU A 116 -4.17 2.82 7.70
C GLU A 116 -3.19 3.74 8.43
N HIS A 117 -1.99 3.25 8.73
CA HIS A 117 -0.93 3.99 9.40
C HIS A 117 -0.03 4.71 8.39
N VAL A 118 0.23 5.99 8.63
CA VAL A 118 0.90 6.87 7.66
C VAL A 118 2.39 7.01 7.94
N PHE A 119 3.19 6.78 6.91
CA PHE A 119 4.62 7.00 6.86
C PHE A 119 4.97 7.93 5.69
N SER A 120 6.14 8.55 5.76
CA SER A 120 6.82 9.12 4.59
C SER A 120 8.20 8.53 4.43
N LEU A 121 8.68 8.48 3.19
CA LEU A 121 10.03 8.05 2.86
C LEU A 121 10.68 9.10 1.96
N GLU A 122 11.69 9.79 2.49
CA GLU A 122 12.50 10.70 1.67
C GLU A 122 13.56 9.90 0.90
N VAL A 123 13.65 10.07 -0.41
CA VAL A 123 14.66 9.42 -1.26
C VAL A 123 15.37 10.45 -2.14
N PRO A 124 16.63 10.19 -2.56
CA PRO A 124 17.30 11.06 -3.52
C PRO A 124 16.51 11.21 -4.82
N ARG A 125 16.57 12.40 -5.44
CA ARG A 125 16.02 12.59 -6.79
C ARG A 125 16.66 11.61 -7.76
N GLY A 126 15.85 11.02 -8.64
CA GLY A 126 16.31 10.02 -9.61
C GLY A 126 16.50 8.62 -9.04
N THR A 127 16.03 8.36 -7.81
CA THR A 127 15.98 6.99 -7.25
C THR A 127 15.28 6.05 -8.24
N PRO A 128 15.94 4.96 -8.67
CA PRO A 128 15.33 4.00 -9.58
C PRO A 128 14.11 3.33 -8.95
N VAL A 129 13.04 3.21 -9.74
CA VAL A 129 11.79 2.54 -9.34
C VAL A 129 11.56 1.36 -10.28
N ALA A 130 11.44 0.17 -9.71
CA ALA A 130 11.07 -1.05 -10.41
C ALA A 130 9.71 -1.52 -9.87
N LEU A 131 8.65 -1.32 -10.65
CA LEU A 131 7.30 -1.67 -10.23
C LEU A 131 7.08 -3.17 -10.22
N ALA A 132 6.32 -3.66 -9.23
CA ALA A 132 5.72 -4.99 -9.29
C ALA A 132 4.66 -5.04 -10.41
N PRO A 133 4.90 -5.70 -11.55
CA PRO A 133 4.05 -5.58 -12.75
C PRO A 133 2.67 -6.22 -12.57
N ARG A 134 2.50 -7.09 -11.57
CA ARG A 134 1.20 -7.68 -11.21
C ARG A 134 0.31 -6.71 -10.44
N GLU A 135 0.90 -5.72 -9.80
CA GLU A 135 0.22 -4.80 -8.88
C GLU A 135 0.09 -3.40 -9.47
N HIS A 136 1.12 -2.96 -10.19
CA HIS A 136 1.23 -1.62 -10.74
C HIS A 136 1.68 -1.62 -12.19
N ARG A 137 1.18 -0.66 -12.97
CA ARG A 137 1.40 -0.58 -14.43
C ARG A 137 2.16 0.66 -14.90
N ALA A 138 2.20 1.70 -14.07
CA ALA A 138 2.87 2.96 -14.38
C ALA A 138 3.29 3.66 -13.09
N GLN A 139 4.30 4.51 -13.19
CA GLN A 139 4.75 5.39 -12.10
C GLN A 139 4.93 6.82 -12.61
N GLN A 140 4.82 7.79 -11.70
CA GLN A 140 5.10 9.20 -11.96
C GLN A 140 5.63 9.88 -10.72
N TRP A 141 6.61 10.77 -10.91
CA TRP A 141 7.02 11.75 -9.91
C TRP A 141 6.34 13.07 -10.22
N LEU A 142 5.60 13.63 -9.26
CA LEU A 142 4.83 14.86 -9.44
C LEU A 142 5.04 15.80 -8.25
N PRO A 143 5.03 17.12 -8.43
CA PRO A 143 4.97 18.05 -7.32
C PRO A 143 3.82 17.68 -6.38
N TRP A 144 4.02 17.74 -5.06
CA TRP A 144 3.07 17.21 -4.07
C TRP A 144 1.62 17.70 -4.27
N ARG A 145 1.41 18.94 -4.74
CA ARG A 145 0.07 19.48 -5.03
C ARG A 145 -0.63 18.73 -6.16
N GLU A 146 0.10 18.44 -7.23
CA GLU A 146 -0.38 17.67 -8.38
C GLU A 146 -0.56 16.20 -8.01
N ALA A 147 0.36 15.64 -7.22
CA ALA A 147 0.22 14.27 -6.72
C ALA A 147 -1.05 14.11 -5.87
N ALA A 148 -1.31 15.03 -4.93
CA ALA A 148 -2.52 15.01 -4.11
C ALA A 148 -3.81 15.13 -4.95
N ALA A 149 -3.78 15.92 -6.04
CA ALA A 149 -4.92 16.06 -6.95
C ALA A 149 -5.15 14.80 -7.81
N ARG A 150 -4.09 14.06 -8.11
CA ARG A 150 -4.13 12.84 -8.94
C ARG A 150 -4.51 11.58 -8.15
N CYS A 151 -4.23 11.55 -6.86
CA CYS A 151 -4.55 10.42 -6.00
C CYS A 151 -6.05 10.10 -5.99
N PHE A 152 -6.41 8.84 -6.24
CA PHE A 152 -7.81 8.42 -6.20
C PHE A 152 -8.34 8.33 -4.76
N SER A 153 -7.47 7.99 -3.80
CA SER A 153 -7.85 7.81 -2.39
C SER A 153 -7.78 9.15 -1.64
N ALA A 154 -8.85 9.50 -0.94
CA ALA A 154 -8.93 10.71 -0.13
C ALA A 154 -7.92 10.72 1.03
N SER A 155 -7.70 9.58 1.70
CA SER A 155 -6.72 9.47 2.81
C SER A 155 -5.29 9.69 2.31
N ASN A 156 -4.96 9.10 1.16
CA ASN A 156 -3.66 9.27 0.53
C ASN A 156 -3.44 10.71 0.04
N ALA A 157 -4.43 11.30 -0.63
CA ALA A 157 -4.36 12.68 -1.08
C ALA A 157 -4.14 13.64 0.11
N GLU A 158 -4.82 13.42 1.23
CA GLU A 158 -4.66 14.23 2.43
C GLU A 158 -3.29 14.05 3.09
N ALA A 159 -2.77 12.82 3.15
CA ALA A 159 -1.41 12.57 3.61
C ALA A 159 -0.39 13.37 2.76
N ILE A 160 -0.54 13.36 1.43
CA ILE A 160 0.33 14.14 0.54
C ILE A 160 0.21 15.65 0.83
N ARG A 161 -1.00 16.18 1.09
CA ARG A 161 -1.17 17.61 1.43
C ARG A 161 -0.52 18.01 2.76
N GLN A 162 -0.42 17.07 3.71
CA GLN A 162 0.27 17.30 4.97
C GLN A 162 1.80 17.27 4.84
N LEU A 163 2.34 16.69 3.77
CA LEU A 163 3.77 16.43 3.61
C LEU A 163 4.68 17.65 3.87
N PRO A 164 4.45 18.85 3.29
CA PRO A 164 5.31 20.01 3.57
C PRO A 164 5.36 20.36 5.06
N ARG A 165 4.20 20.37 5.73
CA ARG A 165 4.08 20.68 7.15
C ARG A 165 4.76 19.63 8.03
N ARG A 166 4.62 18.34 7.69
CA ARG A 166 5.24 17.22 8.42
C ARG A 166 6.76 17.25 8.35
N LEU A 167 7.32 17.82 7.30
CA LEU A 167 8.76 17.99 7.12
C LEU A 167 9.30 19.37 7.51
N GLY A 168 8.43 20.28 7.96
CA GLY A 168 8.82 21.65 8.29
C GLY A 168 9.28 22.48 7.08
N ARG A 169 8.80 22.14 5.88
CA ARG A 169 9.13 22.81 4.61
C ARG A 169 8.05 23.82 4.22
N GLN A 170 8.47 24.92 3.61
CA GLN A 170 7.53 25.89 3.02
C GLN A 170 6.84 25.27 1.80
N ALA A 171 5.55 25.57 1.66
CA ALA A 171 4.62 24.92 0.74
C ALA A 171 4.51 25.61 -0.61
#